data_AF-A0A958EWU4-F1
#
_entry.id   AF-A0A958EWU4-F1
#
_cell.length_a   1.000
_cell.length_b   1.000
_cell.length_c   1.000
_cell.angle_alpha   90.00
_cell.angle_beta   90.00
_cell.angle_gamma   90.00
#
_symmetry.space_group_name_H-M   'P 1'
#
loop_
_entity.id
_entity.type
_entity.pdbx_description
1 polymer ?
#
loop_
_entity_poly.entity_id
_entity_poly.type
_entity_poly.pdbx_seq_one_letter_code
_entity_poly.pdbx_strand_id
1 'polypeptide(L)'
;MKIIVKKEFDGKYYIGSCENLSSCYAQSESSEKLLNELRKAIELYRKSYINRSQSLPVSHDGPVIDKKIRFNKISTSQLVKILERSNYHFEAHDNDSILLINSNYPFNRILLPDTDELSPMIVSKIFGKENIIYLNKTQLKINSSA
;
A
#
# COMPACT_ATOMS: atom_id res chain seq x y z
N MET A 1 -20.41 -3.21 3.54
CA MET A 1 -19.47 -3.82 2.56
C MET A 1 -18.56 -4.82 3.26
N LYS A 2 -18.49 -6.07 2.77
CA LYS A 2 -17.52 -7.06 3.24
C LYS A 2 -16.16 -6.74 2.62
N ILE A 3 -15.10 -6.63 3.42
CA ILE A 3 -13.73 -6.41 2.91
C ILE A 3 -13.10 -7.76 2.62
N ILE A 4 -12.49 -7.89 1.44
CA ILE A 4 -11.77 -9.08 1.02
C ILE A 4 -10.29 -8.82 1.24
N VAL A 5 -9.66 -9.67 2.04
CA VAL A 5 -8.25 -9.55 2.42
C VAL A 5 -7.45 -10.64 1.73
N LYS A 6 -6.39 -10.23 1.04
CA LYS A 6 -5.34 -11.12 0.54
C LYS A 6 -4.12 -11.05 1.46
N LYS A 7 -3.54 -12.20 1.77
CA LYS A 7 -2.31 -12.32 2.56
C LYS A 7 -1.24 -13.00 1.72
N GLU A 8 -0.04 -12.44 1.74
CA GLU A 8 1.11 -12.93 0.98
C GLU A 8 2.36 -12.88 1.86
N PHE A 9 3.41 -13.61 1.50
CA PHE A 9 4.70 -13.57 2.18
C PHE A 9 5.80 -13.34 1.14
N ASP A 10 6.63 -12.32 1.36
CA ASP A 10 7.65 -11.89 0.39
C ASP A 10 9.04 -12.52 0.63
N GLY A 11 9.15 -13.40 1.63
CA GLY A 11 10.42 -13.97 2.10
C GLY A 11 10.94 -13.34 3.40
N LYS A 12 10.41 -12.18 3.78
CA LYS A 12 10.79 -11.46 5.02
C LYS A 12 9.58 -11.00 5.83
N TYR A 13 8.57 -10.45 5.16
CA TYR A 13 7.37 -9.89 5.77
C TYR A 13 6.12 -10.60 5.27
N TYR A 14 5.16 -10.77 6.18
CA TYR A 14 3.77 -11.05 5.82
C TYR A 14 3.11 -9.75 5.39
N ILE A 15 2.50 -9.77 4.21
CA ILE A 15 1.84 -8.63 3.58
C ILE A 15 0.34 -8.87 3.52
N GLY A 16 -0.42 -7.89 3.97
CA GLY A 16 -1.87 -7.85 3.86
C GLY A 16 -2.28 -6.77 2.87
N SER A 17 -3.19 -7.10 1.95
CA SER A 17 -3.80 -6.12 1.05
C SER A 17 -5.30 -6.34 0.97
N CYS A 18 -6.06 -5.25 0.85
CA CYS A 18 -7.50 -5.33 0.60
C CYS A 18 -7.77 -5.35 -0.91
N GLU A 19 -8.49 -6.35 -1.41
CA GLU A 19 -8.77 -6.46 -2.85
C GLU A 19 -9.81 -5.41 -3.31
N ASN A 20 -10.79 -5.13 -2.45
CA ASN A 20 -11.86 -4.16 -2.72
C ASN A 20 -11.67 -2.81 -2.01
N LEU A 21 -10.48 -2.56 -1.45
CA LEU A 21 -10.04 -1.23 -1.02
C LEU A 21 -8.65 -1.01 -1.62
N SER A 22 -8.63 -0.41 -2.80
CA SER A 22 -7.42 -0.16 -3.57
C SER A 22 -6.37 0.53 -2.71
N SER A 23 -5.14 0.03 -2.83
CA SER A 23 -3.97 0.59 -2.17
C SER A 23 -4.04 0.70 -0.65
N CYS A 24 -4.75 -0.23 0.01
CA CYS A 24 -4.71 -0.41 1.45
C CYS A 24 -3.81 -1.59 1.82
N TYR A 25 -2.61 -1.30 2.36
CA TYR A 25 -1.59 -2.30 2.67
C TYR A 25 -1.20 -2.30 4.15
N ALA A 26 -0.84 -3.47 4.65
CA ALA A 26 -0.16 -3.64 5.94
C ALA A 26 0.99 -4.65 5.77
N GLN A 27 2.02 -4.52 6.60
CA GLN A 27 3.10 -5.51 6.66
C GLN A 27 3.46 -5.84 8.11
N SER A 28 3.96 -7.04 8.35
CA SER A 28 4.43 -7.47 9.66
C SER A 28 5.39 -8.65 9.52
N GLU A 29 6.35 -8.79 10.44
CA GLU A 29 7.21 -9.97 10.54
C GLU A 29 6.47 -11.20 11.09
N SER A 30 5.28 -11.00 11.68
CA SER A 30 4.42 -12.06 12.21
C SER A 30 3.06 -12.07 11.50
N SER A 31 2.66 -13.27 11.04
CA SER A 31 1.33 -13.53 10.45
C SER A 31 0.20 -13.22 11.42
N GLU A 32 0.41 -13.45 12.72
CA GLU A 32 -0.56 -13.15 13.77
C GLU A 32 -0.77 -11.64 13.91
N LYS A 33 0.34 -10.89 14.00
CA LYS A 33 0.30 -9.43 14.11
C LYS A 33 -0.25 -8.77 12.85
N LEU A 34 -0.02 -9.35 11.66
CA LEU A 34 -0.50 -8.81 10.39
C LEU A 34 -2.02 -8.55 10.40
N LEU A 35 -2.80 -9.43 11.03
CA LEU A 35 -4.25 -9.27 11.09
C LEU A 35 -4.66 -8.02 11.88
N ASN A 36 -3.95 -7.72 12.97
CA ASN A 36 -4.22 -6.53 13.77
C ASN A 36 -3.80 -5.26 13.01
N GLU A 37 -2.63 -5.27 12.38
CA GLU A 37 -2.17 -4.14 11.57
C GLU A 37 -3.10 -3.86 10.40
N LEU A 38 -3.59 -4.91 9.74
CA LEU A 38 -4.54 -4.74 8.65
C LEU A 38 -5.90 -4.20 9.13
N ARG A 39 -6.37 -4.59 10.32
CA ARG A 39 -7.60 -4.02 10.91
C ARG A 39 -7.45 -2.52 11.16
N LYS A 40 -6.34 -2.08 11.76
CA LYS A 40 -6.03 -0.66 11.98
C LYS A 40 -5.98 0.11 10.66
N ALA A 41 -5.25 -0.43 9.67
CA ALA A 41 -5.17 0.13 8.32
C ALA A 41 -6.56 0.33 7.69
N ILE A 42 -7.41 -0.70 7.71
CA ILE A 42 -8.78 -0.64 7.21
C ILE A 42 -9.60 0.44 7.92
N GLU A 43 -9.48 0.53 9.26
CA GLU A 43 -10.21 1.52 10.04
C GLU A 43 -9.77 2.95 9.69
N LEU A 44 -8.46 3.20 9.57
CA LEU A 44 -7.92 4.49 9.17
C LEU A 44 -8.40 4.87 7.77
N TYR A 45 -8.36 3.92 6.83
CA TYR A 45 -8.85 4.11 5.47
C TYR A 45 -10.34 4.47 5.46
N ARG A 46 -11.18 3.73 6.19
CA ARG A 46 -12.62 4.01 6.31
C ARG A 46 -12.91 5.37 6.95
N LYS A 47 -12.19 5.72 8.03
CA LYS A 47 -12.33 7.01 8.71
C LYS A 47 -12.09 8.16 7.76
N SER A 48 -11.11 8.08 6.86
CA SER A 48 -10.88 9.11 5.85
C SER A 48 -12.09 9.33 4.93
N TYR A 49 -12.70 8.26 4.42
CA TYR A 49 -13.92 8.40 3.60
C TYR A 49 -15.08 9.03 4.39
N ILE A 50 -15.27 8.60 5.65
CA ILE A 50 -16.29 9.17 6.54
C ILE A 50 -16.04 10.66 6.78
N ASN A 51 -14.81 11.04 7.12
CA ASN A 51 -14.44 12.43 7.42
C ASN A 51 -14.66 13.37 6.22
N ARG A 52 -14.55 12.85 4.99
CA ARG A 52 -14.81 13.61 3.77
C ARG A 52 -16.24 13.49 3.25
N SER A 53 -17.12 12.80 3.98
CA SER A 53 -18.49 12.50 3.53
C SER A 53 -18.53 11.81 2.15
N GLN A 54 -17.59 10.91 1.90
CA GLN A 54 -17.47 10.13 0.65
C GLN A 54 -17.89 8.68 0.88
N SER A 55 -18.54 8.08 -0.12
CA SER A 55 -18.80 6.64 -0.13
C SER A 55 -17.51 5.86 -0.39
N LEU A 56 -17.36 4.70 0.23
CA LEU A 56 -16.29 3.76 -0.09
C LEU A 56 -16.35 3.35 -1.57
N PRO A 57 -15.20 3.12 -2.21
CA PRO A 57 -15.15 2.72 -3.62
C PRO A 57 -15.78 1.33 -3.78
N VAL A 58 -16.46 1.13 -4.90
CA VAL A 58 -17.19 -0.12 -5.21
C VAL A 58 -16.33 -1.08 -6.08
N SER A 59 -15.18 -0.61 -6.58
CA SER A 59 -14.32 -1.30 -7.55
C SER A 59 -12.82 -1.10 -7.26
N HIS A 60 -11.99 -1.78 -8.07
CA HIS A 60 -10.53 -1.71 -8.12
C HIS A 60 -9.98 -0.37 -8.66
N ASP A 61 -10.67 0.74 -8.41
CA ASP A 61 -10.21 2.06 -8.83
C ASP A 61 -9.01 2.41 -7.94
N GLY A 62 -7.84 2.04 -8.43
CA GLY A 62 -6.57 2.22 -7.78
C GLY A 62 -5.80 3.38 -8.41
N PRO A 63 -4.87 3.96 -7.65
CA PRO A 63 -3.94 4.93 -8.19
C PRO A 63 -3.08 4.27 -9.29
N VAL A 64 -3.10 4.83 -10.49
CA VAL A 64 -2.16 4.45 -11.56
C VAL A 64 -0.97 5.40 -11.46
N ILE A 65 0.18 4.88 -11.06
CA ILE A 65 1.42 5.66 -10.95
C ILE A 65 2.37 5.20 -12.04
N ASP A 66 2.38 5.93 -13.16
CA ASP A 66 3.30 5.69 -14.27
C ASP A 66 4.67 6.33 -13.98
N LYS A 67 5.39 5.74 -13.01
CA LYS A 67 6.76 6.13 -12.66
C LYS A 67 7.63 4.90 -12.49
N LYS A 68 8.79 4.92 -13.15
CA LYS A 68 9.82 3.90 -12.91
C LYS A 68 10.59 4.18 -11.64
N ILE A 69 10.73 3.16 -10.79
CA ILE A 69 11.51 3.22 -9.56
C ILE A 69 12.52 2.08 -9.52
N ARG A 70 13.74 2.40 -9.10
CA ARG A 70 14.83 1.45 -8.89
C ARG A 70 15.30 1.57 -7.45
N PHE A 71 15.29 0.46 -6.71
CA PHE A 71 15.68 0.44 -5.31
C PHE A 71 16.22 -0.92 -4.88
N ASN A 72 17.06 -0.92 -3.86
CA ASN A 72 17.55 -2.08 -3.12
C ASN A 72 16.84 -2.21 -1.77
N LYS A 73 16.54 -1.08 -1.12
CA LYS A 73 15.69 -0.96 0.07
C LYS A 73 15.03 0.42 0.00
N ILE A 74 13.77 0.51 0.43
CA ILE A 74 13.05 1.78 0.47
C ILE A 74 12.20 1.84 1.73
N SER A 75 12.27 2.95 2.46
CA SER A 75 11.39 3.24 3.61
C SER A 75 10.08 3.87 3.13
N THR A 76 9.05 3.84 3.98
CA THR A 76 7.77 4.50 3.71
C THR A 76 7.97 6.00 3.51
N SER A 77 8.79 6.65 4.33
CA SER A 77 9.10 8.08 4.17
C SER A 77 9.76 8.41 2.82
N GLN A 78 10.66 7.55 2.32
CA GLN A 78 11.24 7.71 0.98
C GLN A 78 10.20 7.52 -0.12
N LEU A 79 9.30 6.54 0.02
CA LEU A 79 8.22 6.32 -0.94
C LEU A 79 7.24 7.49 -0.96
N VAL A 80 6.89 8.03 0.19
CA VAL A 80 6.00 9.21 0.30
C VAL A 80 6.58 10.38 -0.49
N LYS A 81 7.88 10.69 -0.38
CA LYS A 81 8.52 11.76 -1.18
C LYS A 81 8.38 11.57 -2.69
N ILE A 82 8.32 10.31 -3.16
CA ILE A 82 8.10 10.00 -4.57
C ILE A 82 6.63 10.25 -4.95
N LEU A 83 5.71 9.86 -4.06
CA LEU A 83 4.26 10.04 -4.21
C LEU A 83 3.87 11.52 -4.14
N GLU A 84 4.53 12.33 -3.31
CA GLU A 84 4.32 13.79 -3.25
C GLU A 84 4.59 14.46 -4.60
N ARG A 85 5.62 14.01 -5.33
CA ARG A 85 5.89 14.44 -6.71
C ARG A 85 4.86 13.95 -7.73
N SER A 86 3.89 13.14 -7.30
CA SER A 86 2.74 12.67 -8.08
C SER A 86 1.42 13.27 -7.57
N ASN A 87 1.46 14.40 -6.86
CA ASN A 87 0.32 15.08 -6.25
C ASN A 87 -0.39 14.29 -5.14
N TYR A 88 0.33 13.39 -4.45
CA TYR A 88 -0.16 12.79 -3.22
C TYR A 88 0.23 13.64 -2.01
N HIS A 89 -0.64 13.71 -1.02
CA HIS A 89 -0.38 14.45 0.21
C HIS A 89 -0.81 13.63 1.42
N PHE A 90 -0.18 13.87 2.56
CA PHE A 90 -0.58 13.30 3.83
C PHE A 90 -2.00 13.69 4.20
N GLU A 91 -2.80 12.68 4.57
CA GLU A 91 -4.13 12.87 5.13
C GLU A 91 -4.20 12.41 6.58
N ALA A 92 -3.58 11.27 6.89
CA ALA A 92 -3.51 10.76 8.25
C ALA A 92 -2.24 9.95 8.47
N HIS A 93 -1.80 9.89 9.72
CA HIS A 93 -0.65 9.13 10.17
C HIS A 93 -0.94 8.64 11.59
N ASP A 94 -0.77 7.34 11.81
CA ASP A 94 -0.67 6.75 13.14
C ASP A 94 0.68 6.04 13.28
N ASN A 95 0.93 5.40 14.44
CA ASN A 95 2.21 4.77 14.71
C ASN A 95 2.57 3.64 13.72
N ASP A 96 1.59 3.08 13.00
CA ASP A 96 1.75 1.88 12.20
C ASP A 96 1.48 2.13 10.70
N SER A 97 0.81 3.23 10.35
CA SER A 97 0.26 3.46 9.01
C SER A 97 0.24 4.93 8.60
N ILE A 98 0.56 5.17 7.34
CA ILE A 98 0.47 6.48 6.66
C ILE A 98 -0.59 6.39 5.58
N LEU A 99 -1.53 7.34 5.59
CA LEU A 99 -2.55 7.52 4.57
C LEU A 99 -2.28 8.76 3.73
N LEU A 100 -2.20 8.55 2.42
CA LEU A 100 -2.03 9.58 1.40
C LEU A 100 -3.26 9.69 0.52
N ILE A 101 -3.54 10.90 0.06
CA ILE A 101 -4.62 11.23 -0.91
C ILE A 101 -4.03 11.89 -2.13
N ASN A 102 -4.61 11.66 -3.31
CA ASN A 102 -4.25 12.44 -4.49
C ASN A 102 -5.09 13.73 -4.57
N SER A 103 -4.46 14.89 -4.72
CA SER A 103 -5.16 16.18 -4.84
C SER A 103 -6.03 16.29 -6.09
N ASN A 104 -5.63 15.64 -7.19
CA ASN A 104 -6.39 15.67 -8.44
C ASN A 104 -7.51 14.63 -8.46
N TYR A 105 -7.39 13.58 -7.65
CA TYR A 105 -8.32 12.46 -7.60
C TYR A 105 -8.64 12.11 -6.15
N PRO A 106 -9.63 12.76 -5.52
CA PRO A 106 -9.88 12.63 -4.08
C PRO A 106 -10.39 11.24 -3.65
N PHE A 107 -10.70 10.36 -4.59
CA PHE A 107 -10.99 8.94 -4.33
C PHE A 107 -9.74 8.06 -4.32
N ASN A 108 -8.62 8.54 -4.90
CA ASN A 108 -7.37 7.80 -4.95
C ASN A 108 -6.62 7.99 -3.64
N ARG A 109 -6.59 6.93 -2.83
CA ARG A 109 -5.86 6.88 -1.56
C ARG A 109 -4.82 5.79 -1.57
N ILE A 110 -3.72 6.01 -0.85
CA ILE A 110 -2.68 5.02 -0.64
C ILE A 110 -2.43 4.95 0.87
N LEU A 111 -2.70 3.80 1.46
CA LEU A 111 -2.35 3.50 2.83
C LEU A 111 -1.17 2.53 2.84
N LEU A 112 -0.09 2.97 3.48
CA LEU A 112 1.17 2.26 3.62
C LEU A 112 1.42 1.95 5.09
N PRO A 113 2.06 0.82 5.42
CA PRO A 113 2.64 0.66 6.74
C PRO A 113 3.75 1.68 6.94
N ASP A 114 3.89 2.24 8.14
CA ASP A 114 5.00 3.16 8.47
C ASP A 114 6.24 2.36 8.89
N THR A 115 7.28 2.36 8.06
CA THR A 115 8.44 1.48 8.24
C THR A 115 9.70 2.00 7.55
N ASP A 116 10.86 1.64 8.09
CA ASP A 116 12.17 1.88 7.46
C ASP A 116 12.46 0.94 6.29
N GLU A 117 11.70 -0.15 6.16
CA GLU A 117 11.87 -1.14 5.09
C GLU A 117 10.52 -1.63 4.59
N LEU A 118 10.06 -1.01 3.51
CA LEU A 118 8.82 -1.39 2.87
C LEU A 118 9.05 -2.60 1.97
N SER A 119 8.13 -3.56 2.07
CA SER A 119 8.13 -4.76 1.23
C SER A 119 8.14 -4.41 -0.27
N PRO A 120 9.04 -5.00 -1.07
CA PRO A 120 9.01 -4.88 -2.52
C PRO A 120 7.66 -5.29 -3.15
N MET A 121 6.91 -6.20 -2.51
CA MET A 121 5.58 -6.58 -2.96
C MET A 121 4.59 -5.41 -2.86
N ILE A 122 4.62 -4.63 -1.77
CA ILE A 122 3.78 -3.45 -1.62
C ILE A 122 4.12 -2.43 -2.72
N VAL A 123 5.41 -2.15 -2.93
CA VAL A 123 5.84 -1.21 -3.99
C VAL A 123 5.34 -1.68 -5.36
N SER A 124 5.43 -2.98 -5.66
CA SER A 124 4.94 -3.57 -6.92
C SER A 124 3.45 -3.44 -7.17
N LYS A 125 2.65 -3.42 -6.11
CA LYS A 125 1.20 -3.21 -6.21
C LYS A 125 0.84 -1.74 -6.44
N ILE A 126 1.74 -0.80 -6.12
CA ILE A 126 1.53 0.65 -6.27
C ILE A 126 1.99 1.15 -7.64
N PHE A 127 3.20 0.75 -8.08
CA PHE A 127 3.79 1.27 -9.32
C PHE A 127 3.57 0.35 -10.53
N GLY A 128 3.14 -0.89 -10.32
CA GLY A 128 3.15 -1.93 -11.36
C GLY A 128 4.51 -2.64 -11.43
N LYS A 129 4.50 -3.92 -11.80
CA LYS A 129 5.71 -4.76 -11.80
C LYS A 129 6.70 -4.32 -12.88
N GLU A 130 6.19 -3.89 -14.01
CA GLU A 130 6.92 -3.39 -15.18
C GLU A 130 7.67 -2.08 -14.90
N ASN A 131 7.24 -1.34 -13.87
CA ASN A 131 7.83 -0.05 -13.49
C ASN A 131 8.82 -0.17 -12.32
N ILE A 132 9.12 -1.39 -11.86
CA ILE A 132 10.01 -1.60 -10.71
C ILE A 132 11.23 -2.41 -11.08
N ILE A 133 12.38 -1.89 -10.66
CA ILE A 133 13.65 -2.61 -10.68
C ILE A 133 14.13 -2.79 -9.24
N TYR A 134 13.83 -3.96 -8.66
CA TYR A 134 14.35 -4.35 -7.35
C TYR A 134 15.74 -4.99 -7.48
N LEU A 135 16.73 -4.40 -6.81
CA LEU A 135 18.14 -4.75 -7.02
C LEU A 135 18.64 -5.90 -6.15
N ASN A 136 17.96 -6.18 -5.04
CA ASN A 136 18.38 -7.23 -4.12
C ASN A 136 17.74 -8.56 -4.53
N LYS A 137 18.43 -9.33 -5.38
CA LYS A 137 17.92 -10.58 -5.94
C LYS A 137 17.94 -11.73 -4.91
N THR A 138 16.95 -11.75 -4.02
CA THR A 138 16.24 -13.00 -3.74
C THR A 138 14.99 -12.89 -4.58
N GLN A 139 14.90 -13.67 -5.67
CA GLN A 139 13.77 -13.61 -6.59
C GLN A 139 12.47 -13.65 -5.78
N LEU A 140 11.71 -12.55 -5.79
CA LEU A 140 10.30 -12.59 -5.49
C LEU A 140 9.75 -13.68 -6.42
N LYS A 141 9.48 -14.87 -5.89
CA LYS A 141 8.69 -15.89 -6.60
C LYS A 141 7.28 -15.34 -6.65
N ILE A 142 7.08 -14.35 -7.51
CA ILE A 142 5.76 -13.91 -7.86
C ILE A 142 5.20 -15.04 -8.69
N ASN A 143 4.43 -15.93 -8.07
CA ASN A 143 3.68 -16.94 -8.78
C ASN A 143 2.77 -16.20 -9.77
N SER A 144 3.22 -16.10 -11.02
CA SER A 144 2.37 -15.89 -12.16
C SER A 144 1.64 -17.21 -12.38
N SER A 145 0.49 -17.38 -11.73
CA SER A 145 -0.48 -18.35 -12.17
C SER A 145 -0.95 -17.95 -13.57
N ALA A 146 -0.55 -18.77 -14.55
CA ALA A 146 -1.06 -18.81 -15.91
C ALA A 146 -2.54 -19.25 -15.93
#